data_AF-A0A0P8A325-F1
#
_entry.id   AF-A0A0P8A325-F1
#
_cell.length_a   1.000
_cell.length_b   1.000
_cell.length_c   1.000
_cell.angle_alpha   90.00
_cell.angle_beta   90.00
_cell.angle_gamma   90.00
#
_symmetry.space_group_name_H-M   'P 1'
#
loop_
_entity.id
_entity.type
_entity.pdbx_description
1 polymer ?
#
loop_
_entity_poly.entity_id
_entity_poly.type
_entity_poly.pdbx_seq_one_letter_code
_entity_poly.pdbx_strand_id
1 'polypeptide(L)'
;MIGNTKKRLTIFLLLFMVGTLAGIFGYLNAKITTFEECEKAGLLVRSIRVYDGNGPIEAECVLWGGESFVKEISQDQPDNVSVLSAPFFPTQKEPATSYMQALLGADNPEELIIKDGCLRAGSFLLVWPYGFSLSADNGTFQVIDSTGKIVARVGDEIKVGGGADETPDGRVARGYSAQLPGERCSGPYWIVAEVITVDKSTSPVAIAPTLKSAPSQYFPGQAFDEASGNLTKKWDAENFKGFWHDPDTSASTETLVINQSILNNSYRMIEKHNLIYTTKPVPLKYQVYAQANLTPEGTDGLYQTAGWLGEKHVYLQGNRLEKIIFEQNATEEKELTIGGSWELGEGYRLIANSISARDLAGRQSWLTLFKDSNTLVDIIMVQYGSGKIFTY
;
A
#
# COMPACT_ATOMS: atom_id res chain seq x y z
N MET A 1 -33.35 45.68 21.78
CA MET A 1 -32.33 44.60 21.75
C MET A 1 -32.81 43.55 20.75
N ILE A 2 -32.27 43.58 19.52
CA ILE A 2 -32.63 42.61 18.48
C ILE A 2 -31.46 41.62 18.41
N GLY A 3 -31.71 40.41 18.90
CA GLY A 3 -30.72 39.34 19.01
C GLY A 3 -30.31 38.81 17.64
N ASN A 4 -29.05 39.02 17.30
CA ASN A 4 -28.43 38.59 16.05
C ASN A 4 -28.06 37.10 16.14
N THR A 5 -28.93 36.20 15.70
CA THR A 5 -28.64 34.76 15.63
C THR A 5 -27.95 34.44 14.30
N LYS A 6 -26.61 34.36 14.31
CA LYS A 6 -25.82 33.80 13.21
C LYS A 6 -26.18 32.32 13.05
N LYS A 7 -26.81 31.96 11.92
CA LYS A 7 -27.02 30.55 11.53
C LYS A 7 -25.84 30.09 10.68
N ARG A 8 -25.10 29.09 11.17
CA ARG A 8 -23.99 28.41 10.49
C ARG A 8 -24.51 27.45 9.41
N LEU A 9 -23.72 27.25 8.37
CA LEU A 9 -23.98 26.41 7.21
C LEU A 9 -22.96 25.27 7.22
N THR A 10 -23.42 24.03 7.34
CA THR A 10 -22.58 22.81 7.38
C THR A 10 -22.73 22.07 6.04
N ILE A 11 -21.63 21.85 5.32
CA ILE A 11 -21.59 21.17 4.01
C ILE A 11 -20.75 19.90 4.15
N PHE A 12 -21.32 18.75 3.77
CA PHE A 12 -20.63 17.44 3.73
C PHE A 12 -20.46 17.02 2.26
N LEU A 13 -19.24 16.65 1.87
CA LEU A 13 -18.85 16.42 0.48
C LEU A 13 -18.06 15.11 0.34
N LEU A 14 -18.54 14.17 -0.47
CA LEU A 14 -17.90 12.86 -0.72
C LEU A 14 -17.85 12.59 -2.24
N LEU A 15 -16.94 11.73 -2.69
CA LEU A 15 -16.50 11.62 -4.09
C LEU A 15 -16.41 10.13 -4.54
N PHE A 16 -17.38 9.62 -5.32
CA PHE A 16 -17.33 8.41 -6.19
C PHE A 16 -17.66 8.51 -7.74
N MET A 17 -16.63 8.56 -8.62
CA MET A 17 -16.79 8.71 -10.09
C MET A 17 -17.30 7.45 -10.80
N VAL A 18 -18.32 7.61 -11.65
CA VAL A 18 -18.76 6.59 -12.64
C VAL A 18 -18.76 7.20 -14.05
N GLY A 19 -17.66 7.00 -14.78
CA GLY A 19 -17.57 7.25 -16.22
C GLY A 19 -17.69 5.94 -17.01
N THR A 20 -18.53 5.92 -18.04
CA THR A 20 -18.88 4.75 -18.86
C THR A 20 -17.67 4.06 -19.52
N LEU A 21 -17.25 2.95 -18.90
CA LEU A 21 -16.05 2.17 -19.23
C LEU A 21 -16.07 1.42 -20.57
N ALA A 22 -17.22 1.29 -21.25
CA ALA A 22 -17.32 0.47 -22.47
C ALA A 22 -16.49 1.01 -23.65
N GLY A 23 -16.37 2.33 -23.80
CA GLY A 23 -15.57 2.94 -24.88
C GLY A 23 -14.06 2.93 -24.61
N ILE A 24 -13.67 2.98 -23.34
CA ILE A 24 -12.26 2.99 -22.91
C ILE A 24 -11.69 1.57 -22.94
N PHE A 25 -12.48 0.56 -22.54
CA PHE A 25 -12.08 -0.84 -22.59
C PHE A 25 -11.83 -1.35 -24.02
N GLY A 26 -12.66 -0.98 -24.98
CA GLY A 26 -12.48 -1.37 -26.38
C GLY A 26 -11.19 -0.84 -27.01
N TYR A 27 -10.72 0.35 -26.61
CA TYR A 27 -9.48 0.95 -27.11
C TYR A 27 -8.23 0.42 -26.41
N LEU A 28 -8.34 0.03 -25.12
CA LEU A 28 -7.22 -0.54 -24.36
C LEU A 28 -6.93 -2.00 -24.73
N ASN A 29 -7.96 -2.80 -25.04
CA ASN A 29 -7.79 -4.19 -25.47
C ASN A 29 -6.95 -4.30 -26.75
N ALA A 30 -7.11 -3.36 -27.69
CA ALA A 30 -6.38 -3.33 -28.96
C ALA A 30 -4.84 -3.14 -28.85
N LYS A 31 -4.30 -2.90 -27.64
CA LYS A 31 -2.86 -2.79 -27.38
C LYS A 31 -2.25 -4.01 -26.71
N ILE A 32 -3.04 -4.99 -26.27
CA ILE A 32 -2.54 -6.18 -25.57
C ILE A 32 -2.37 -7.27 -26.60
N THR A 33 -1.13 -7.71 -26.81
CA THR A 33 -0.81 -8.72 -27.82
C THR A 33 -0.07 -9.92 -27.24
N THR A 34 0.36 -9.84 -25.97
CA THR A 34 1.20 -10.85 -25.32
C THR A 34 0.65 -11.25 -23.94
N PHE A 35 1.12 -12.39 -23.43
CA PHE A 35 0.74 -12.88 -22.11
C PHE A 35 1.21 -11.93 -20.99
N GLU A 36 2.45 -11.44 -21.00
CA GLU A 36 2.94 -10.50 -19.97
C GLU A 36 2.20 -9.16 -19.98
N GLU A 37 1.81 -8.66 -21.16
CA GLU A 37 0.96 -7.48 -21.25
C GLU A 37 -0.43 -7.76 -20.67
N CYS A 38 -1.00 -8.92 -20.96
CA CYS A 38 -2.25 -9.37 -20.36
C CYS A 38 -2.11 -9.44 -18.84
N GLU A 39 -1.09 -10.11 -18.30
CA GLU A 39 -0.85 -10.24 -16.85
C GLU A 39 -0.75 -8.87 -16.15
N LYS A 40 -0.10 -7.90 -16.81
CA LYS A 40 0.07 -6.53 -16.30
C LYS A 40 -1.09 -5.60 -16.60
N ALA A 41 -2.09 -6.04 -17.37
CA ALA A 41 -3.22 -5.21 -17.79
C ALA A 41 -4.22 -4.92 -16.65
N GLY A 42 -3.96 -5.41 -15.43
CA GLY A 42 -4.68 -5.04 -14.21
C GLY A 42 -6.19 -5.27 -14.34
N LEU A 43 -6.96 -4.18 -14.30
CA LEU A 43 -8.43 -4.21 -14.38
C LEU A 43 -8.99 -4.81 -15.69
N LEU A 44 -8.16 -4.98 -16.72
CA LEU A 44 -8.52 -5.60 -18.00
C LEU A 44 -8.53 -7.13 -17.93
N VAL A 45 -7.85 -7.72 -16.94
CA VAL A 45 -7.71 -9.17 -16.76
C VAL A 45 -8.94 -9.75 -16.09
N ARG A 46 -9.51 -10.77 -16.72
CA ARG A 46 -10.63 -11.56 -16.19
C ARG A 46 -10.14 -12.73 -15.34
N SER A 47 -9.10 -13.43 -15.78
CA SER A 47 -8.54 -14.56 -15.05
C SER A 47 -7.16 -14.94 -15.55
N ILE A 48 -6.29 -15.41 -14.65
CA ILE A 48 -5.02 -16.06 -14.96
C ILE A 48 -5.06 -17.48 -14.41
N ARG A 49 -4.72 -18.47 -15.21
CA ARG A 49 -4.63 -19.89 -14.83
C ARG A 49 -3.20 -20.36 -15.03
N VAL A 50 -2.64 -21.03 -14.02
CA VAL A 50 -1.29 -21.61 -14.07
C VAL A 50 -1.42 -23.13 -13.98
N TYR A 51 -0.73 -23.85 -14.86
CA TYR A 51 -0.80 -25.30 -15.00
C TYR A 51 0.51 -25.95 -14.50
N ASP A 52 0.44 -27.02 -13.68
CA ASP A 52 1.61 -27.65 -13.05
C ASP A 52 2.07 -28.97 -13.71
N GLY A 53 1.62 -29.24 -14.94
CA GLY A 53 1.84 -30.52 -15.62
C GLY A 53 2.71 -30.43 -16.88
N ASN A 54 3.23 -31.59 -17.33
CA ASN A 54 4.05 -31.85 -18.53
C ASN A 54 3.42 -31.44 -19.90
N GLY A 55 2.49 -30.49 -19.94
CA GLY A 55 1.90 -29.93 -21.15
C GLY A 55 2.69 -28.72 -21.67
N PRO A 56 2.45 -28.26 -22.91
CA PRO A 56 3.22 -27.18 -23.53
C PRO A 56 2.91 -25.78 -22.96
N ILE A 57 1.87 -25.65 -22.12
CA ILE A 57 1.33 -24.39 -21.63
C ILE A 57 1.63 -24.25 -20.13
N GLU A 58 2.36 -23.20 -19.76
CA GLU A 58 2.68 -22.81 -18.38
C GLU A 58 1.51 -22.05 -17.74
N ALA A 59 0.95 -21.08 -18.46
CA ALA A 59 -0.12 -20.23 -17.96
C ALA A 59 -1.01 -19.65 -19.06
N GLU A 60 -2.27 -19.31 -18.74
CA GLU A 60 -3.23 -18.67 -19.64
C GLU A 60 -3.84 -17.43 -18.95
N CYS A 61 -3.82 -16.28 -19.63
CA CYS A 61 -4.40 -15.01 -19.19
C CYS A 61 -5.55 -14.64 -20.13
N VAL A 62 -6.73 -14.36 -19.58
CA VAL A 62 -7.95 -14.05 -20.33
C VAL A 62 -8.41 -12.64 -19.98
N LEU A 63 -8.69 -11.82 -20.99
CA LEU A 63 -9.23 -10.46 -20.81
C LEU A 63 -10.76 -10.48 -20.72
N TRP A 64 -11.35 -9.43 -20.15
CA TRP A 64 -12.80 -9.25 -20.14
C TRP A 64 -13.41 -9.11 -21.54
N GLY A 65 -12.62 -8.72 -22.54
CA GLY A 65 -13.01 -8.66 -23.96
C GLY A 65 -13.14 -10.03 -24.64
N GLY A 66 -12.77 -11.12 -23.98
CA GLY A 66 -12.87 -12.49 -24.50
C GLY A 66 -11.61 -13.04 -25.18
N GLU A 67 -10.60 -12.19 -25.42
CA GLU A 67 -9.29 -12.61 -25.92
C GLU A 67 -8.49 -13.32 -24.81
N SER A 68 -7.77 -14.38 -25.18
CA SER A 68 -6.88 -15.12 -24.29
C SER A 68 -5.47 -15.21 -24.85
N PHE A 69 -4.50 -15.17 -23.95
CA PHE A 69 -3.07 -15.19 -24.21
C PHE A 69 -2.45 -16.30 -23.38
N VAL A 70 -1.49 -17.03 -23.96
CA VAL A 70 -0.93 -18.23 -23.34
C VAL A 70 0.59 -18.10 -23.27
N LYS A 71 1.16 -18.47 -22.12
CA LYS A 71 2.60 -18.58 -21.88
C LYS A 71 3.00 -20.04 -22.06
N GLU A 72 3.83 -20.33 -23.07
CA GLU A 72 4.33 -21.68 -23.36
C GLU A 72 5.66 -21.94 -22.64
N ILE A 73 5.92 -23.22 -22.33
CA ILE A 73 7.16 -23.64 -21.65
C ILE A 73 8.32 -23.58 -22.65
N SER A 74 9.22 -22.59 -22.52
CA SER A 74 10.37 -22.43 -23.40
C SER A 74 11.43 -23.51 -23.17
N GLN A 75 11.67 -24.36 -24.17
CA GLN A 75 12.92 -25.12 -24.31
C GLN A 75 14.01 -24.20 -24.89
N ASP A 76 15.24 -24.41 -24.44
CA ASP A 76 16.34 -23.45 -24.30
C ASP A 76 16.93 -22.77 -25.57
N GLN A 77 17.45 -21.54 -25.34
CA GLN A 77 18.61 -20.84 -25.95
C GLN A 77 18.54 -20.08 -27.32
N PRO A 78 19.48 -19.14 -27.61
CA PRO A 78 19.51 -17.73 -27.21
C PRO A 78 19.42 -16.75 -28.42
N ASP A 79 18.94 -15.52 -28.21
CA ASP A 79 19.61 -14.28 -28.67
C ASP A 79 18.78 -13.02 -28.38
N ASN A 80 19.39 -12.14 -27.59
CA ASN A 80 19.29 -10.68 -27.65
C ASN A 80 17.90 -10.00 -27.72
N VAL A 81 17.18 -9.94 -26.59
CA VAL A 81 16.33 -8.78 -26.27
C VAL A 81 16.44 -8.46 -24.77
N SER A 82 16.99 -7.28 -24.48
CA SER A 82 17.09 -6.68 -23.14
C SER A 82 15.68 -6.37 -22.59
N VAL A 83 15.06 -7.34 -21.92
CA VAL A 83 13.98 -7.09 -20.96
C VAL A 83 14.65 -6.86 -19.61
N LEU A 84 14.54 -5.64 -19.06
CA LEU A 84 15.12 -5.29 -17.76
C LEU A 84 14.44 -6.12 -16.65
N SER A 85 14.99 -7.31 -16.40
CA SER A 85 14.68 -8.08 -15.20
C SER A 85 15.04 -7.24 -13.97
N ALA A 86 14.14 -7.18 -12.98
CA ALA A 86 14.43 -6.49 -11.73
C ALA A 86 15.74 -7.04 -11.13
N PRO A 87 16.65 -6.18 -10.64
CA PRO A 87 17.91 -6.64 -10.10
C PRO A 87 17.65 -7.43 -8.82
N PHE A 88 18.50 -8.42 -8.56
CA PHE A 88 18.47 -9.21 -7.35
C PHE A 88 18.68 -8.32 -6.13
N PHE A 89 17.72 -8.40 -5.20
CA PHE A 89 17.59 -7.52 -4.04
C PHE A 89 17.40 -8.39 -2.79
N PRO A 90 18.47 -8.99 -2.24
CA PRO A 90 18.35 -9.84 -1.07
C PRO A 90 18.10 -8.98 0.18
N THR A 91 17.16 -9.43 1.01
CA THR A 91 16.82 -8.79 2.28
C THR A 91 17.17 -9.69 3.46
N GLN A 92 17.38 -9.07 4.62
CA GLN A 92 17.52 -9.77 5.88
C GLN A 92 16.18 -10.41 6.26
N LYS A 93 16.24 -11.62 6.83
CA LYS A 93 15.06 -12.44 7.16
C LYS A 93 14.26 -11.94 8.37
N GLU A 94 14.90 -11.17 9.25
CA GLU A 94 14.33 -10.64 10.50
C GLU A 94 14.89 -9.24 10.79
N PRO A 95 14.18 -8.40 11.56
CA PRO A 95 14.70 -7.12 12.04
C PRO A 95 15.99 -7.29 12.86
N ALA A 96 17.00 -6.46 12.61
CA ALA A 96 18.27 -6.52 13.32
C ALA A 96 18.10 -6.10 14.79
N THR A 97 18.56 -6.95 15.72
CA THR A 97 18.60 -6.65 17.17
C THR A 97 19.95 -6.08 17.62
N SER A 98 20.95 -6.15 16.76
CA SER A 98 22.28 -5.57 16.92
C SER A 98 22.84 -5.22 15.54
N TYR A 99 23.68 -4.18 15.48
CA TYR A 99 24.26 -3.69 14.25
C TYR A 99 25.78 -3.88 14.25
N MET A 100 26.32 -4.27 13.10
CA MET A 100 27.76 -4.21 12.87
C MET A 100 28.17 -2.75 12.64
N GLN A 101 29.32 -2.34 13.16
CA GLN A 101 29.81 -0.96 13.15
C GLN A 101 30.95 -0.74 12.14
N ALA A 102 30.81 -1.22 10.91
CA ALA A 102 31.68 -0.87 9.80
C ALA A 102 30.97 0.09 8.83
N LEU A 103 31.74 0.88 8.08
CA LEU A 103 31.22 1.83 7.10
C LEU A 103 31.85 1.57 5.74
N LEU A 104 31.05 1.06 4.81
CA LEU A 104 31.41 0.96 3.40
C LEU A 104 31.40 2.36 2.78
N GLY A 105 32.44 2.68 2.02
CA GLY A 105 32.64 4.01 1.46
C GLY A 105 33.08 5.07 2.48
N ALA A 106 33.77 4.65 3.56
CA ALA A 106 34.28 5.55 4.60
C ALA A 106 35.16 6.67 4.00
N ASP A 107 36.18 6.29 3.22
CA ASP A 107 37.13 7.20 2.58
C ASP A 107 36.51 7.91 1.36
N ASN A 108 35.83 7.14 0.49
CA ASN A 108 35.13 7.65 -0.69
C ASN A 108 33.74 6.98 -0.78
N PRO A 109 32.65 7.71 -1.02
CA PRO A 109 31.33 7.11 -1.24
C PRO A 109 31.35 6.13 -2.41
N GLU A 110 30.56 5.07 -2.32
CA GLU A 110 30.38 4.09 -3.38
C GLU A 110 29.17 4.44 -4.24
N GLU A 111 29.24 4.24 -5.55
CA GLU A 111 28.07 4.39 -6.40
C GLU A 111 27.18 3.14 -6.29
N LEU A 112 25.86 3.35 -6.10
CA LEU A 112 24.88 2.27 -6.12
C LEU A 112 24.62 1.84 -7.57
N ILE A 113 25.10 0.67 -7.95
CA ILE A 113 25.07 0.19 -9.33
C ILE A 113 24.32 -1.13 -9.48
N ILE A 114 23.82 -1.40 -10.69
CA ILE A 114 23.37 -2.73 -11.09
C ILE A 114 24.47 -3.35 -11.93
N LYS A 115 25.04 -4.45 -11.43
CA LYS A 115 26.05 -5.24 -12.15
C LYS A 115 25.59 -6.68 -12.25
N ASP A 116 25.49 -7.18 -13.48
CA ASP A 116 25.02 -8.54 -13.80
C ASP A 116 23.64 -8.86 -13.20
N GLY A 117 22.78 -7.84 -13.14
CA GLY A 117 21.46 -7.94 -12.52
C GLY A 117 21.48 -8.04 -11.00
N CYS A 118 22.56 -7.63 -10.33
CA CYS A 118 22.69 -7.60 -8.87
C CYS A 118 22.90 -6.15 -8.39
N LEU A 119 22.19 -5.73 -7.35
CA LEU A 119 22.33 -4.38 -6.79
C LEU A 119 23.54 -4.31 -5.84
N ARG A 120 24.56 -3.52 -6.20
CA ARG A 120 25.87 -3.49 -5.54
C ARG A 120 26.33 -2.08 -5.20
N ALA A 121 27.19 -1.99 -4.19
CA ALA A 121 28.03 -0.82 -3.92
C ALA A 121 29.48 -1.28 -3.87
N GLY A 122 30.33 -0.71 -4.73
CA GLY A 122 31.65 -1.26 -5.00
C GLY A 122 31.57 -2.72 -5.47
N SER A 123 32.34 -3.62 -4.86
CA SER A 123 32.27 -5.06 -5.13
C SER A 123 31.17 -5.79 -4.35
N PHE A 124 30.59 -5.17 -3.33
CA PHE A 124 29.71 -5.85 -2.39
C PHE A 124 28.28 -5.98 -2.90
N LEU A 125 27.71 -7.18 -2.76
CA LEU A 125 26.26 -7.37 -2.84
C LEU A 125 25.62 -6.91 -1.53
N LEU A 126 24.69 -5.97 -1.62
CA LEU A 126 24.03 -5.40 -0.45
C LEU A 126 22.90 -6.33 0.02
N VAL A 127 22.93 -6.69 1.31
CA VAL A 127 21.86 -7.44 1.98
C VAL A 127 21.04 -6.47 2.81
N TRP A 128 19.93 -6.02 2.22
CA TRP A 128 19.15 -4.90 2.73
C TRP A 128 18.41 -5.22 4.02
N PRO A 129 18.14 -4.22 4.89
CA PRO A 129 17.43 -4.45 6.14
C PRO A 129 16.04 -5.03 5.91
N TYR A 130 15.52 -5.72 6.94
CA TYR A 130 14.18 -6.29 6.90
C TYR A 130 13.13 -5.21 6.61
N GLY A 131 12.21 -5.51 5.68
CA GLY A 131 11.14 -4.60 5.25
C GLY A 131 11.53 -3.59 4.17
N PHE A 132 12.79 -3.56 3.72
CA PHE A 132 13.18 -2.74 2.57
C PHE A 132 12.68 -3.38 1.27
N SER A 133 12.41 -2.54 0.27
CA SER A 133 11.93 -2.96 -1.05
C SER A 133 12.59 -2.18 -2.18
N LEU A 134 12.49 -2.73 -3.39
CA LEU A 134 12.97 -2.10 -4.61
C LEU A 134 11.78 -1.75 -5.50
N SER A 135 11.77 -0.53 -6.02
CA SER A 135 10.78 -0.06 -6.98
C SER A 135 11.48 0.52 -8.21
N ALA A 136 10.83 0.49 -9.37
CA ALA A 136 11.32 1.16 -10.58
C ALA A 136 10.46 2.40 -10.82
N ASP A 137 11.10 3.55 -10.89
CA ASP A 137 10.46 4.82 -11.28
C ASP A 137 11.22 5.44 -12.46
N ASN A 138 10.50 5.74 -13.53
CA ASN A 138 11.04 6.38 -14.75
C ASN A 138 12.35 5.74 -15.27
N GLY A 139 12.45 4.41 -15.24
CA GLY A 139 13.62 3.65 -15.71
C GLY A 139 14.81 3.58 -14.74
N THR A 140 14.68 4.15 -13.53
CA THR A 140 15.69 4.08 -12.47
C THR A 140 15.15 3.26 -11.29
N PHE A 141 15.97 2.38 -10.73
CA PHE A 141 15.57 1.63 -9.54
C PHE A 141 15.83 2.45 -8.27
N GLN A 142 14.85 2.48 -7.37
CA GLN A 142 14.88 3.17 -6.09
C GLN A 142 14.67 2.19 -4.94
N VAL A 143 15.44 2.38 -3.88
CA VAL A 143 15.37 1.60 -2.65
C VAL A 143 14.48 2.34 -1.66
N ILE A 144 13.48 1.62 -1.14
CA ILE A 144 12.47 2.15 -0.24
C ILE A 144 12.62 1.42 1.10
N ASP A 145 12.74 2.16 2.19
CA ASP A 145 12.81 1.58 3.53
C ASP A 145 11.45 1.04 4.00
N SER A 146 11.43 0.40 5.17
CA SER A 146 10.21 -0.18 5.76
C SER A 146 9.14 0.85 6.13
N THR A 147 9.45 2.15 6.12
CA THR A 147 8.50 3.25 6.35
C THR A 147 7.92 3.82 5.05
N GLY A 148 8.39 3.35 3.89
CA GLY A 148 8.00 3.88 2.59
C GLY A 148 8.85 5.06 2.10
N LYS A 149 9.94 5.41 2.80
CA LYS A 149 10.84 6.50 2.39
C LYS A 149 11.86 5.99 1.39
N ILE A 150 12.10 6.77 0.32
CA ILE A 150 13.19 6.52 -0.62
C ILE A 150 14.52 6.85 0.06
N VAL A 151 15.41 5.87 0.14
CA VAL A 151 16.70 5.97 0.83
C VAL A 151 17.91 5.91 -0.09
N ALA A 152 17.76 5.45 -1.33
CA ALA A 152 18.79 5.50 -2.38
C ALA A 152 18.17 5.25 -3.75
N ARG A 153 18.85 5.70 -4.80
CA ARG A 153 18.56 5.41 -6.21
C ARG A 153 19.81 4.83 -6.87
N VAL A 154 19.62 3.98 -7.88
CA VAL A 154 20.74 3.53 -8.71
C VAL A 154 21.38 4.74 -9.38
N GLY A 155 22.70 4.89 -9.20
CA GLY A 155 23.49 6.07 -9.58
C GLY A 155 23.83 7.00 -8.41
N ASP A 156 23.23 6.84 -7.24
CA ASP A 156 23.57 7.65 -6.06
C ASP A 156 24.93 7.25 -5.48
N GLU A 157 25.69 8.24 -5.02
CA GLU A 157 26.86 8.04 -4.16
C GLU A 157 26.39 7.81 -2.71
N ILE A 158 26.61 6.60 -2.21
CA ILE A 158 26.17 6.15 -0.89
C ILE A 158 27.34 5.75 0.01
N LYS A 159 27.16 5.93 1.31
CA LYS A 159 27.92 5.25 2.35
C LYS A 159 26.99 4.29 3.08
N VAL A 160 27.48 3.10 3.41
CA VAL A 160 26.62 2.03 3.96
C VAL A 160 27.19 1.54 5.26
N GLY A 161 26.48 1.82 6.36
CA GLY A 161 26.78 1.24 7.67
C GLY A 161 26.41 -0.24 7.68
N GLY A 162 27.22 -1.09 8.30
CA GLY A 162 26.97 -2.53 8.34
C GLY A 162 28.20 -3.37 8.62
N GLY A 163 28.30 -4.53 7.99
CA GLY A 163 29.48 -5.38 8.07
C GLY A 163 29.67 -6.30 6.87
N ALA A 164 30.94 -6.52 6.53
CA ALA A 164 31.35 -7.32 5.39
C ALA A 164 31.33 -8.83 5.71
N ASP A 165 30.88 -9.61 4.73
CA ASP A 165 31.14 -11.03 4.61
C ASP A 165 31.96 -11.28 3.34
N GLU A 166 33.26 -11.37 3.51
CA GLU A 166 34.23 -11.66 2.45
C GLU A 166 34.55 -13.16 2.35
N THR A 167 33.84 -14.00 3.11
CA THR A 167 34.06 -15.45 3.07
C THR A 167 33.60 -16.01 1.71
N PRO A 168 34.39 -16.85 1.03
CA PRO A 168 34.02 -17.40 -0.27
C PRO A 168 32.70 -18.20 -0.25
N ASP A 169 32.32 -18.76 0.90
CA ASP A 169 31.11 -19.54 1.12
C ASP A 169 29.90 -18.71 1.60
N GLY A 170 30.06 -17.40 1.81
CA GLY A 170 29.00 -16.52 2.30
C GLY A 170 28.44 -16.95 3.66
N ARG A 171 29.32 -17.41 4.55
CA ARG A 171 28.93 -18.05 5.81
C ARG A 171 28.08 -17.15 6.68
N VAL A 172 28.42 -15.85 6.75
CA VAL A 172 27.69 -14.88 7.56
C VAL A 172 26.39 -14.50 6.84
N ALA A 173 26.43 -14.27 5.53
CA ALA A 173 25.26 -13.92 4.73
C ALA A 173 24.11 -14.95 4.85
N ARG A 174 24.43 -16.25 4.93
CA ARG A 174 23.44 -17.32 5.16
C ARG A 174 22.67 -17.16 6.47
N GLY A 175 23.32 -16.60 7.49
CA GLY A 175 22.69 -16.32 8.78
C GLY A 175 21.63 -15.21 8.67
N TYR A 176 21.86 -14.24 7.79
CA TYR A 176 21.05 -13.03 7.68
C TYR A 176 19.98 -13.09 6.60
N SER A 177 20.20 -13.79 5.48
CA SER A 177 19.23 -13.88 4.38
C SER A 177 19.00 -15.32 3.95
N ALA A 178 17.72 -15.72 3.85
CA ALA A 178 17.33 -17.02 3.29
C ALA A 178 17.59 -17.10 1.77
N GLN A 179 17.87 -15.97 1.12
CA GLN A 179 18.15 -15.86 -0.31
C GLN A 179 19.64 -16.05 -0.63
N LEU A 180 20.49 -16.20 0.39
CA LEU A 180 21.94 -16.23 0.27
C LEU A 180 22.57 -17.42 0.99
N PRO A 181 23.74 -17.90 0.51
CA PRO A 181 24.37 -17.53 -0.76
C PRO A 181 23.60 -18.09 -1.96
N GLY A 182 23.53 -17.32 -3.05
CA GLY A 182 22.89 -17.74 -4.30
C GLY A 182 23.89 -17.77 -5.46
N GLU A 183 23.66 -18.65 -6.44
CA GLU A 183 24.54 -18.80 -7.62
C GLU A 183 24.53 -17.56 -8.54
N ARG A 184 23.42 -16.82 -8.57
CA ARG A 184 23.22 -15.64 -9.43
C ARG A 184 24.07 -14.44 -9.01
N CYS A 185 24.17 -14.17 -7.70
CA CYS A 185 24.86 -13.00 -7.16
C CYS A 185 25.82 -13.45 -6.07
N SER A 186 27.02 -13.82 -6.49
CA SER A 186 28.10 -14.21 -5.58
C SER A 186 28.60 -13.00 -4.77
N GLY A 187 29.16 -13.30 -3.60
CA GLY A 187 29.79 -12.32 -2.72
C GLY A 187 31.00 -11.62 -3.35
N PRO A 188 31.66 -10.72 -2.60
CA PRO A 188 31.47 -10.51 -1.17
C PRO A 188 30.13 -9.83 -0.83
N TYR A 189 29.61 -10.06 0.37
CA TYR A 189 28.31 -9.54 0.82
C TYR A 189 28.50 -8.43 1.86
N TRP A 190 27.59 -7.46 1.89
CA TRP A 190 27.55 -6.44 2.93
C TRP A 190 26.20 -6.48 3.64
N ILE A 191 26.20 -6.80 4.93
CA ILE A 191 25.00 -6.83 5.75
C ILE A 191 24.67 -5.39 6.16
N VAL A 192 23.67 -4.80 5.49
CA VAL A 192 23.32 -3.39 5.64
C VAL A 192 22.65 -3.15 6.99
N ALA A 193 23.17 -2.20 7.76
CA ALA A 193 22.52 -1.68 8.97
C ALA A 193 21.87 -0.31 8.69
N GLU A 194 22.61 0.58 8.03
CA GLU A 194 22.20 1.95 7.75
C GLU A 194 22.65 2.38 6.35
N VAL A 195 21.85 3.22 5.68
CA VAL A 195 22.15 3.80 4.37
C VAL A 195 22.29 5.30 4.54
N ILE A 196 23.44 5.84 4.16
CA ILE A 196 23.76 7.27 4.27
C ILE A 196 23.98 7.79 2.84
N THR A 197 23.02 8.54 2.32
CA THR A 197 23.17 9.20 1.01
C THR A 197 24.03 10.46 1.13
N VAL A 198 24.96 10.64 0.21
CA VAL A 198 25.78 11.85 0.17
C VAL A 198 25.09 12.85 -0.76
N ASP A 199 24.26 13.72 -0.19
CA ASP A 199 23.58 14.75 -0.97
C ASP A 199 24.58 15.74 -1.59
N LYS A 200 24.72 15.70 -2.91
CA LYS A 200 25.31 16.80 -3.70
C LYS A 200 24.31 17.94 -3.82
N SER A 201 24.06 18.66 -2.74
CA SER A 201 23.67 20.07 -2.71
C SER A 201 22.88 20.39 -1.44
N THR A 202 23.30 21.48 -0.79
CA THR A 202 22.60 22.26 0.22
C THR A 202 22.34 21.58 1.56
N SER A 203 23.23 21.91 2.50
CA SER A 203 22.85 22.09 3.89
C SER A 203 21.68 23.09 3.96
N PRO A 204 20.66 22.78 4.76
CA PRO A 204 20.23 23.75 5.75
C PRO A 204 20.36 23.13 7.14
N VAL A 205 20.75 24.00 8.06
CA VAL A 205 20.62 23.80 9.51
C VAL A 205 19.22 23.27 9.81
N ALA A 206 19.11 21.98 10.11
CA ALA A 206 17.90 21.39 10.66
C ALA A 206 18.17 21.12 12.14
N ILE A 207 17.57 21.96 12.99
CA ILE A 207 17.27 21.58 14.37
C ILE A 207 16.39 20.34 14.23
N ALA A 208 16.96 19.16 14.51
CA ALA A 208 16.20 17.92 14.52
C ALA A 208 15.02 18.09 15.48
N PRO A 209 13.76 17.97 15.03
CA PRO A 209 12.75 17.49 15.94
C PRO A 209 13.19 16.06 16.26
N THR A 210 13.56 15.81 17.51
CA THR A 210 13.61 14.45 18.03
C THR A 210 12.20 13.87 17.93
N LEU A 211 11.85 13.33 16.76
CA LEU A 211 10.76 12.38 16.64
C LEU A 211 11.32 11.14 17.33
N LYS A 212 11.02 11.02 18.62
CA LYS A 212 10.94 9.70 19.26
C LYS A 212 10.10 8.87 18.29
N SER A 213 10.72 7.91 17.60
CA SER A 213 9.97 6.87 16.92
C SER A 213 9.00 6.32 17.94
N ALA A 214 7.70 6.51 17.70
CA ALA A 214 6.70 5.87 18.54
C ALA A 214 7.07 4.38 18.56
N PRO A 215 7.13 3.73 19.74
CA PRO A 215 7.40 2.31 19.79
C PRO A 215 6.42 1.62 18.85
N SER A 216 6.92 0.72 17.98
CA SER A 216 6.06 -0.17 17.20
C SER A 216 5.09 -0.82 18.18
N GLN A 217 3.81 -0.46 18.08
CA GLN A 217 2.84 -0.89 19.06
C GLN A 217 2.61 -2.39 18.86
N TYR A 218 3.16 -3.19 19.76
CA TYR A 218 2.99 -4.63 19.73
C TYR A 218 1.64 -4.98 20.34
N PHE A 219 0.77 -5.59 19.54
CA PHE A 219 -0.51 -6.11 20.00
C PHE A 219 -0.40 -7.63 20.13
N PRO A 220 -0.17 -8.18 21.35
CA PRO A 220 -0.16 -9.63 21.52
C PRO A 220 -1.56 -10.19 21.26
N GLY A 221 -1.62 -11.28 20.50
CA GLY A 221 -2.78 -12.17 20.45
C GLY A 221 -2.67 -13.24 21.52
N GLN A 222 -3.76 -13.99 21.73
CA GLN A 222 -3.73 -15.19 22.56
C GLN A 222 -2.76 -16.21 21.97
N ALA A 223 -1.73 -16.60 22.72
CA ALA A 223 -0.72 -17.55 22.25
C ALA A 223 -1.26 -18.99 22.24
N PHE A 224 -0.77 -19.82 21.32
CA PHE A 224 -0.83 -21.27 21.45
C PHE A 224 0.19 -21.71 22.51
N ASP A 225 -0.26 -22.40 23.55
CA ASP A 225 0.58 -22.94 24.61
C ASP A 225 -0.03 -24.25 25.15
N GLU A 226 0.47 -25.36 24.64
CA GLU A 226 0.07 -26.71 25.04
C GLU A 226 0.32 -26.98 26.54
N ALA A 227 1.36 -26.39 27.13
CA ALA A 227 1.71 -26.63 28.53
C ALA A 227 0.69 -26.01 29.50
N SER A 228 0.08 -24.88 29.12
CA SER A 228 -1.03 -24.27 29.87
C SER A 228 -2.41 -24.79 29.42
N GLY A 229 -2.47 -25.73 28.47
CA GLY A 229 -3.72 -26.24 27.91
C GLY A 229 -4.40 -25.28 26.90
N ASN A 230 -3.70 -24.23 26.48
CA ASN A 230 -4.19 -23.27 25.52
C ASN A 230 -3.88 -23.72 24.09
N LEU A 231 -4.90 -24.24 23.40
CA LEU A 231 -4.77 -24.78 22.04
C LEU A 231 -5.28 -23.81 20.96
N THR A 232 -5.17 -22.50 21.18
CA THR A 232 -5.67 -21.48 20.24
C THR A 232 -5.01 -21.61 18.87
N LYS A 233 -5.85 -21.83 17.85
CA LYS A 233 -5.48 -21.92 16.43
C LYS A 233 -6.32 -20.99 15.55
N LYS A 234 -7.15 -20.15 16.17
CA LYS A 234 -8.00 -19.17 15.49
C LYS A 234 -7.88 -17.85 16.22
N TRP A 235 -7.62 -16.81 15.45
CA TRP A 235 -7.60 -15.44 15.91
C TRP A 235 -8.66 -14.63 15.19
N ASP A 236 -9.32 -13.75 15.95
CA ASP A 236 -10.24 -12.71 15.50
C ASP A 236 -10.09 -11.50 16.45
N ALA A 237 -10.89 -10.45 16.27
CA ALA A 237 -10.75 -9.21 17.05
C ALA A 237 -10.98 -9.40 18.57
N GLU A 238 -11.60 -10.51 19.00
CA GLU A 238 -11.81 -10.79 20.42
C GLU A 238 -10.48 -11.12 21.11
N ASN A 239 -9.68 -11.99 20.48
CA ASN A 239 -8.45 -12.55 21.06
C ASN A 239 -7.14 -12.07 20.39
N PHE A 240 -7.22 -11.23 19.35
CA PHE A 240 -6.08 -10.57 18.73
C PHE A 240 -6.38 -9.10 18.44
N LYS A 241 -5.83 -8.21 19.28
CA LYS A 241 -6.06 -6.76 19.20
C LYS A 241 -5.39 -6.05 18.03
N GLY A 242 -4.61 -6.79 17.23
CA GLY A 242 -4.05 -6.26 15.98
C GLY A 242 -5.05 -6.20 14.83
N PHE A 243 -6.17 -6.92 14.90
CA PHE A 243 -7.21 -6.83 13.87
C PHE A 243 -8.06 -5.58 14.03
N TRP A 244 -8.52 -5.05 12.90
CA TRP A 244 -9.40 -3.90 12.88
C TRP A 244 -10.72 -4.23 13.60
N HIS A 245 -11.13 -3.30 14.44
CA HIS A 245 -12.39 -3.35 15.18
C HIS A 245 -12.99 -1.94 15.25
N ASP A 246 -14.22 -1.80 14.77
CA ASP A 246 -15.01 -0.58 14.87
C ASP A 246 -15.62 -0.46 16.27
N PRO A 247 -15.28 0.58 17.06
CA PRO A 247 -15.74 0.70 18.44
C PRO A 247 -17.24 0.99 18.57
N ASP A 248 -17.85 1.64 17.58
CA ASP A 248 -19.25 2.07 17.63
C ASP A 248 -20.20 0.93 17.31
N THR A 249 -19.81 0.08 16.36
CA THR A 249 -20.64 -1.04 15.88
C THR A 249 -20.16 -2.41 16.37
N SER A 250 -19.00 -2.46 17.03
CA SER A 250 -18.28 -3.70 17.34
C SER A 250 -17.97 -4.55 16.10
N ALA A 251 -17.95 -3.93 14.91
CA ALA A 251 -17.70 -4.63 13.66
C ALA A 251 -16.22 -5.01 13.55
N SER A 252 -15.97 -6.26 13.18
CA SER A 252 -14.65 -6.77 12.78
C SER A 252 -14.86 -7.81 11.69
N THR A 253 -13.83 -8.03 10.87
CA THR A 253 -13.97 -8.85 9.65
C THR A 253 -12.84 -9.84 9.44
N GLU A 254 -11.70 -9.60 10.08
CA GLU A 254 -10.48 -10.37 9.90
C GLU A 254 -10.46 -11.61 10.81
N THR A 255 -10.00 -12.72 10.24
CA THR A 255 -9.72 -13.95 10.96
C THR A 255 -8.40 -14.53 10.46
N LEU A 256 -7.62 -15.10 11.37
CA LEU A 256 -6.44 -15.92 11.05
C LEU A 256 -6.65 -17.29 11.65
N VAL A 257 -6.58 -18.34 10.83
CA VAL A 257 -6.83 -19.72 11.25
C VAL A 257 -5.67 -20.59 10.84
N ILE A 258 -5.18 -21.38 11.79
CA ILE A 258 -4.34 -22.52 11.50
C ILE A 258 -5.23 -23.77 11.42
N ASN A 259 -5.63 -24.14 10.21
CA ASN A 259 -6.56 -25.23 9.95
C ASN A 259 -5.86 -26.60 9.92
N GLN A 260 -5.27 -26.99 11.05
CA GLN A 260 -4.64 -28.31 11.20
C GLN A 260 -4.80 -28.90 12.59
N SER A 261 -5.04 -30.20 12.65
CA SER A 261 -5.23 -30.93 13.90
C SER A 261 -3.91 -31.19 14.62
N ILE A 262 -2.85 -31.52 13.88
CA ILE A 262 -1.54 -31.91 14.43
C ILE A 262 -0.67 -30.66 14.55
N LEU A 263 -0.79 -29.98 15.68
CA LEU A 263 0.11 -28.91 16.11
C LEU A 263 0.36 -29.14 17.58
N ASN A 264 1.61 -29.40 17.95
CA ASN A 264 2.03 -29.64 19.33
C ASN A 264 3.51 -29.31 19.48
N ASN A 265 4.04 -29.49 20.69
CA ASN A 265 5.45 -29.20 20.97
C ASN A 265 6.44 -29.96 20.08
N SER A 266 6.09 -31.15 19.60
CA SER A 266 6.90 -32.00 18.72
C SER A 266 6.66 -31.74 17.23
N TYR A 267 5.54 -31.13 16.87
CA TYR A 267 5.15 -30.84 15.48
C TYR A 267 4.74 -29.38 15.34
N ARG A 268 5.73 -28.54 15.04
CA ARG A 268 5.61 -27.07 14.93
C ARG A 268 5.63 -26.59 13.47
N MET A 269 5.33 -27.46 12.53
CA MET A 269 5.22 -27.14 11.11
C MET A 269 3.76 -26.85 10.76
N ILE A 270 3.52 -25.81 9.96
CA ILE A 270 2.21 -25.54 9.37
C ILE A 270 2.24 -26.02 7.93
N GLU A 271 1.40 -27.00 7.61
CA GLU A 271 1.32 -27.52 6.25
C GLU A 271 0.84 -26.47 5.25
N LYS A 272 1.20 -26.67 3.98
CA LYS A 272 0.76 -25.81 2.87
C LYS A 272 -0.77 -25.62 2.90
N HIS A 273 -1.22 -24.38 2.71
CA HIS A 273 -2.63 -23.96 2.74
C HIS A 273 -3.35 -24.05 4.10
N ASN A 274 -2.68 -24.43 5.19
CA ASN A 274 -3.30 -24.51 6.51
C ASN A 274 -3.14 -23.24 7.35
N LEU A 275 -2.40 -22.22 6.89
CA LEU A 275 -2.43 -20.88 7.46
C LEU A 275 -3.33 -19.99 6.60
N ILE A 276 -4.51 -19.65 7.13
CA ILE A 276 -5.57 -19.00 6.36
C ILE A 276 -5.92 -17.68 7.03
N TYR A 277 -5.61 -16.58 6.35
CA TYR A 277 -6.15 -15.26 6.69
C TYR A 277 -7.39 -14.99 5.83
N THR A 278 -8.49 -14.59 6.45
CA THR A 278 -9.76 -14.29 5.77
C THR A 278 -10.34 -12.99 6.28
N THR A 279 -10.77 -12.14 5.35
CA THR A 279 -11.60 -10.97 5.64
C THR A 279 -12.87 -11.00 4.79
N LYS A 280 -13.98 -10.49 5.31
CA LYS A 280 -15.26 -10.38 4.60
C LYS A 280 -15.86 -9.01 4.83
N PRO A 281 -16.17 -8.24 3.77
CA PRO A 281 -16.75 -6.92 3.94
C PRO A 281 -18.08 -6.95 4.70
N VAL A 282 -18.30 -5.93 5.50
CA VAL A 282 -19.54 -5.68 6.23
C VAL A 282 -20.02 -4.26 5.96
N PRO A 283 -21.34 -4.01 5.95
CA PRO A 283 -21.86 -2.66 5.79
C PRO A 283 -21.70 -1.85 7.08
N LEU A 284 -21.20 -0.61 6.97
CA LEU A 284 -21.27 0.42 7.99
C LEU A 284 -22.09 1.61 7.54
N LYS A 285 -22.68 2.32 8.49
CA LYS A 285 -23.43 3.56 8.22
C LYS A 285 -22.46 4.69 7.89
N TYR A 286 -22.80 5.50 6.90
CA TYR A 286 -22.18 6.83 6.81
C TYR A 286 -22.51 7.64 8.06
N GLN A 287 -21.54 8.39 8.56
CA GLN A 287 -21.72 9.21 9.77
C GLN A 287 -22.84 10.24 9.61
N VAL A 288 -22.96 10.84 8.41
CA VAL A 288 -24.05 11.77 8.08
C VAL A 288 -25.44 11.10 8.11
N TYR A 289 -25.52 9.83 7.72
CA TYR A 289 -26.75 9.05 7.79
C TYR A 289 -27.08 8.67 9.23
N ALA A 290 -26.09 8.22 10.00
CA ALA A 290 -26.26 7.84 11.40
C ALA A 290 -26.77 9.00 12.27
N GLN A 291 -26.34 10.24 12.00
CA GLN A 291 -26.70 11.39 12.83
C GLN A 291 -27.82 12.26 12.30
N ALA A 292 -27.79 12.60 11.02
CA ALA A 292 -28.74 13.54 10.43
C ALA A 292 -29.86 12.84 9.64
N ASN A 293 -29.82 11.50 9.55
CA ASN A 293 -30.71 10.71 8.71
C ASN A 293 -30.73 11.20 7.24
N LEU A 294 -29.59 11.69 6.77
CA LEU A 294 -29.38 12.12 5.39
C LEU A 294 -28.63 11.01 4.65
N THR A 295 -29.25 10.47 3.62
CA THR A 295 -28.72 9.36 2.83
C THR A 295 -27.87 9.90 1.68
N PRO A 296 -26.57 9.55 1.58
CA PRO A 296 -25.77 9.91 0.42
C PRO A 296 -26.37 9.37 -0.87
N GLU A 297 -26.36 10.18 -1.93
CA GLU A 297 -26.94 9.82 -3.21
C GLU A 297 -26.27 8.56 -3.78
N GLY A 298 -27.07 7.65 -4.35
CA GLY A 298 -26.60 6.37 -4.87
C GLY A 298 -26.35 5.29 -3.81
N THR A 299 -26.68 5.54 -2.54
CA THR A 299 -26.50 4.59 -1.43
C THR A 299 -27.80 4.35 -0.67
N ASP A 300 -27.83 3.31 0.16
CA ASP A 300 -28.88 3.06 1.16
C ASP A 300 -28.53 3.66 2.53
N GLY A 301 -27.53 4.55 2.58
CA GLY A 301 -27.00 5.12 3.82
C GLY A 301 -25.83 4.32 4.40
N LEU A 302 -25.42 3.25 3.71
CA LEU A 302 -24.33 2.36 4.11
C LEU A 302 -23.20 2.35 3.06
N TYR A 303 -22.00 2.03 3.52
CA TYR A 303 -20.85 1.66 2.69
C TYR A 303 -20.27 0.33 3.16
N GLN A 304 -19.62 -0.40 2.26
CA GLN A 304 -18.97 -1.66 2.63
C GLN A 304 -17.56 -1.38 3.14
N THR A 305 -17.20 -1.98 4.26
CA THR A 305 -15.87 -1.87 4.87
C THR A 305 -15.31 -3.25 5.17
N ALA A 306 -13.99 -3.37 5.17
CA ALA A 306 -13.30 -4.55 5.66
C ALA A 306 -12.02 -4.14 6.37
N GLY A 307 -11.57 -4.96 7.31
CA GLY A 307 -10.23 -4.92 7.85
C GLY A 307 -9.29 -5.58 6.86
N TRP A 308 -8.14 -4.96 6.64
CA TRP A 308 -7.05 -5.53 5.86
C TRP A 308 -5.74 -5.29 6.61
N LEU A 309 -5.17 -6.38 7.13
CA LEU A 309 -3.92 -6.34 7.91
C LEU A 309 -3.99 -5.39 9.11
N GLY A 310 -5.13 -5.39 9.81
CA GLY A 310 -5.38 -4.56 10.98
C GLY A 310 -5.90 -3.15 10.71
N GLU A 311 -6.00 -2.73 9.44
CA GLU A 311 -6.44 -1.39 9.07
C GLU A 311 -7.81 -1.38 8.39
N LYS A 312 -8.62 -0.35 8.68
CA LYS A 312 -9.94 -0.14 8.08
C LYS A 312 -9.81 0.28 6.61
N HIS A 313 -10.46 -0.47 5.73
CA HIS A 313 -10.54 -0.20 4.30
C HIS A 313 -11.98 -0.18 3.82
N VAL A 314 -12.26 0.59 2.76
CA VAL A 314 -13.54 0.53 2.06
C VAL A 314 -13.49 -0.55 0.99
N TYR A 315 -14.56 -1.32 0.91
CA TYR A 315 -14.76 -2.31 -0.14
C TYR A 315 -15.67 -1.74 -1.23
N LEU A 316 -15.18 -1.76 -2.45
CA LEU A 316 -15.85 -1.25 -3.63
C LEU A 316 -16.29 -2.39 -4.55
N GLN A 317 -17.19 -2.07 -5.48
CA GLN A 317 -17.59 -3.02 -6.52
C GLN A 317 -16.36 -3.53 -7.30
N GLY A 318 -16.44 -4.79 -7.75
CA GLY A 318 -15.33 -5.44 -8.46
C GLY A 318 -14.22 -5.96 -7.55
N ASN A 319 -14.54 -6.29 -6.28
CA ASN A 319 -13.60 -6.84 -5.30
C ASN A 319 -12.40 -5.95 -4.99
N ARG A 320 -12.60 -4.62 -5.00
CA ARG A 320 -11.52 -3.65 -4.74
C ARG A 320 -11.57 -3.20 -3.28
N LEU A 321 -10.43 -3.27 -2.60
CA LEU A 321 -10.22 -2.67 -1.29
C LEU A 321 -9.41 -1.40 -1.45
N GLU A 322 -9.90 -0.29 -0.91
CA GLU A 322 -9.25 1.01 -0.98
C GLU A 322 -9.08 1.60 0.42
N LYS A 323 -8.01 2.37 0.58
CA LYS A 323 -7.75 3.08 1.83
C LYS A 323 -8.75 4.24 1.99
N ILE A 324 -9.17 4.45 3.23
CA ILE A 324 -9.97 5.62 3.58
C ILE A 324 -9.03 6.81 3.75
N ILE A 325 -9.16 7.81 2.87
CA ILE A 325 -8.33 9.03 2.91
C ILE A 325 -8.80 9.96 4.02
N PHE A 326 -10.13 10.11 4.15
CA PHE A 326 -10.75 10.97 5.12
C PHE A 326 -12.11 10.41 5.55
N GLU A 327 -12.31 10.27 6.86
CA GLU A 327 -13.60 9.97 7.47
C GLU A 327 -13.85 11.01 8.56
N GLN A 328 -14.81 11.90 8.32
CA GLN A 328 -15.16 12.94 9.27
C GLN A 328 -15.90 12.34 10.46
N ASN A 329 -15.56 12.76 11.69
CA ASN A 329 -16.38 12.39 12.82
C ASN A 329 -17.76 13.04 12.66
N ALA A 330 -18.78 12.32 13.08
CA ALA A 330 -20.16 12.77 12.93
C ALA A 330 -20.44 14.12 13.64
N THR A 331 -19.75 14.41 14.75
CA THR A 331 -19.86 15.70 15.47
C THR A 331 -18.98 16.82 14.92
N GLU A 332 -18.07 16.52 13.98
CA GLU A 332 -17.17 17.50 13.39
C GLU A 332 -17.86 18.31 12.29
N GLU A 333 -17.64 19.62 12.31
CA GLU A 333 -18.08 20.53 11.26
C GLU A 333 -16.87 21.27 10.69
N LYS A 334 -16.83 21.45 9.37
CA LYS A 334 -15.87 22.32 8.70
C LYS A 334 -16.57 23.58 8.19
N GLU A 335 -16.15 24.73 8.72
CA GLU A 335 -16.53 26.03 8.17
C GLU A 335 -15.52 26.42 7.08
N LEU A 336 -16.01 26.62 5.85
CA LEU A 336 -15.22 27.07 4.70
C LEU A 336 -15.63 28.49 4.30
N THR A 337 -14.67 29.39 4.25
CA THR A 337 -14.84 30.75 3.70
C THR A 337 -14.46 30.79 2.22
N ILE A 338 -14.91 31.81 1.49
CA ILE A 338 -14.51 32.03 0.10
C ILE A 338 -12.98 32.10 0.01
N GLY A 339 -12.39 31.36 -0.94
CA GLY A 339 -10.96 31.17 -1.12
C GLY A 339 -10.31 30.21 -0.11
N GLY A 340 -11.05 29.75 0.90
CA GLY A 340 -10.56 28.79 1.89
C GLY A 340 -10.45 27.38 1.30
N SER A 341 -9.43 26.64 1.75
CA SER A 341 -9.25 25.23 1.44
C SER A 341 -9.53 24.32 2.65
N TRP A 342 -10.01 23.13 2.34
CA TRP A 342 -10.05 21.99 3.24
C TRP A 342 -9.16 20.90 2.67
N GLU A 343 -8.02 20.70 3.31
CA GLU A 343 -7.14 19.58 3.03
C GLU A 343 -7.78 18.30 3.59
N LEU A 344 -8.10 17.35 2.72
CA LEU A 344 -8.71 16.07 3.08
C LEU A 344 -7.65 14.98 3.30
N GLY A 345 -6.44 15.17 2.77
CA GLY A 345 -5.32 14.22 2.88
C GLY A 345 -4.97 13.60 1.54
N GLU A 346 -3.77 13.02 1.46
CA GLU A 346 -3.25 12.35 0.25
C GLU A 346 -3.39 13.20 -1.04
N GLY A 347 -3.22 14.53 -0.93
CA GLY A 347 -3.35 15.47 -2.05
C GLY A 347 -4.78 15.85 -2.43
N TYR A 348 -5.79 15.28 -1.78
CA TYR A 348 -7.18 15.70 -1.96
C TYR A 348 -7.45 16.97 -1.17
N ARG A 349 -8.04 17.97 -1.84
CA ARG A 349 -8.45 19.22 -1.20
C ARG A 349 -9.69 19.82 -1.84
N LEU A 350 -10.54 20.41 -1.01
CA LEU A 350 -11.75 21.10 -1.43
C LEU A 350 -11.57 22.61 -1.25
N ILE A 351 -11.85 23.40 -2.28
CA ILE A 351 -11.83 24.87 -2.19
C ILE A 351 -13.24 25.41 -2.33
N ALA A 352 -13.60 26.40 -1.50
CA ALA A 352 -14.80 27.20 -1.71
C ALA A 352 -14.48 28.42 -2.59
N ASN A 353 -14.79 28.36 -3.88
CA ASN A 353 -14.43 29.44 -4.82
C ASN A 353 -15.32 30.66 -4.68
N SER A 354 -16.61 30.46 -4.41
CA SER A 354 -17.59 31.55 -4.29
C SER A 354 -18.80 31.10 -3.50
N ILE A 355 -19.44 32.06 -2.81
CA ILE A 355 -20.71 31.86 -2.12
C ILE A 355 -21.62 33.02 -2.52
N SER A 356 -22.74 32.70 -3.20
CA SER A 356 -23.78 33.68 -3.48
C SER A 356 -24.74 33.77 -2.29
N ALA A 357 -24.79 34.95 -1.68
CA ALA A 357 -25.62 35.20 -0.50
C ALA A 357 -27.06 35.60 -0.83
N ARG A 358 -27.37 35.99 -2.08
CA ARG A 358 -28.69 36.50 -2.51
C ARG A 358 -28.88 36.36 -4.02
N ASP A 359 -29.63 35.35 -4.42
CA ASP A 359 -30.24 35.25 -5.72
C ASP A 359 -31.69 34.78 -5.58
N LEU A 360 -32.53 35.12 -6.57
CA LEU A 360 -33.93 34.66 -6.64
C LEU A 360 -34.04 33.12 -6.65
N ALA A 361 -32.92 32.42 -6.89
CA ALA A 361 -32.76 30.97 -6.95
C ALA A 361 -32.23 30.31 -5.65
N GLY A 362 -32.11 31.04 -4.53
CA GLY A 362 -31.61 30.52 -3.25
C GLY A 362 -30.16 30.96 -2.96
N ARG A 363 -29.53 30.43 -1.91
CA ARG A 363 -28.08 30.64 -1.66
C ARG A 363 -27.30 29.57 -2.41
N GLN A 364 -26.20 29.93 -3.06
CA GLN A 364 -25.39 28.98 -3.80
C GLN A 364 -23.95 28.99 -3.30
N SER A 365 -23.28 27.85 -3.33
CA SER A 365 -21.83 27.78 -3.12
C SER A 365 -21.18 26.99 -4.25
N TRP A 366 -20.14 27.57 -4.84
CA TRP A 366 -19.29 26.89 -5.81
C TRP A 366 -18.05 26.35 -5.10
N LEU A 367 -17.90 25.04 -5.12
CA LEU A 367 -16.78 24.30 -4.54
C LEU A 367 -16.03 23.57 -5.66
N THR A 368 -14.73 23.40 -5.51
CA THR A 368 -13.92 22.56 -6.43
C THR A 368 -13.13 21.55 -5.64
N LEU A 369 -13.24 20.27 -6.00
CA LEU A 369 -12.31 19.26 -5.51
C LEU A 369 -11.10 19.16 -6.44
N PHE A 370 -9.92 19.14 -5.84
CA PHE A 370 -8.66 18.82 -6.48
C PHE A 370 -8.08 17.50 -5.98
N LYS A 371 -7.30 16.85 -6.84
CA LYS A 371 -6.25 15.90 -6.48
C LYS A 371 -4.92 16.47 -6.92
N ASP A 372 -4.08 16.79 -5.95
CA ASP A 372 -2.83 17.51 -6.13
C ASP A 372 -3.09 18.84 -6.86
N SER A 373 -2.49 19.03 -8.03
CA SER A 373 -2.70 20.19 -8.91
C SER A 373 -3.86 20.04 -9.89
N ASN A 374 -4.49 18.87 -9.99
CA ASN A 374 -5.54 18.61 -10.97
C ASN A 374 -6.93 18.86 -10.40
N THR A 375 -7.75 19.62 -11.12
CA THR A 375 -9.18 19.73 -10.83
C THR A 375 -9.88 18.42 -11.15
N LEU A 376 -10.60 17.88 -10.18
CA LEU A 376 -11.41 16.67 -10.34
C LEU A 376 -12.86 16.99 -10.69
N VAL A 377 -13.46 17.96 -9.99
CA VAL A 377 -14.84 18.40 -10.23
C VAL A 377 -15.11 19.80 -9.70
N ASP A 378 -15.97 20.51 -10.43
CA ASP A 378 -16.62 21.75 -10.01
C ASP A 378 -18.06 21.48 -9.58
N ILE A 379 -18.41 21.95 -8.39
CA ILE A 379 -19.63 21.59 -7.68
C ILE A 379 -20.39 22.87 -7.37
N ILE A 380 -21.59 23.00 -7.92
CA ILE A 380 -22.50 24.09 -7.58
C ILE A 380 -23.57 23.53 -6.64
N MET A 381 -23.46 23.85 -5.36
CA MET A 381 -24.45 23.50 -4.36
C MET A 381 -25.50 24.61 -4.29
N VAL A 382 -26.73 24.30 -4.67
CA VAL A 382 -27.86 25.23 -4.57
C VAL A 382 -28.68 24.92 -3.33
N GLN A 383 -28.82 25.90 -2.43
CA GLN A 383 -29.58 25.76 -1.21
C GLN A 383 -31.08 25.97 -1.46
N TYR A 384 -31.82 24.87 -1.46
CA TYR A 384 -33.23 24.82 -1.06
C TYR A 384 -33.34 23.87 0.15
N GLY A 385 -33.28 24.44 1.36
CA GLY A 385 -33.33 23.68 2.63
C GLY A 385 -31.97 23.38 3.30
N SER A 386 -32.00 22.73 4.45
CA SER A 386 -30.82 22.23 5.17
C SER A 386 -30.46 20.79 4.72
N GLY A 387 -29.17 20.44 4.70
CA GLY A 387 -28.74 19.05 4.54
C GLY A 387 -28.58 18.55 3.10
N LYS A 388 -27.84 19.28 2.25
CA LYS A 388 -27.45 18.77 0.92
C LYS A 388 -26.20 17.90 1.04
N ILE A 389 -26.23 16.73 0.42
CA ILE A 389 -25.09 15.83 0.28
C ILE A 389 -24.60 15.91 -1.17
N PHE A 390 -23.29 15.87 -1.35
CA PHE A 390 -22.67 15.70 -2.65
C PHE A 390 -21.89 14.39 -2.69
N THR A 391 -22.03 13.65 -3.80
CA THR A 391 -21.30 12.44 -4.16
C THR A 391 -20.69 12.68 -5.57
N TYR A 392 -19.38 12.51 -5.79
CA TYR A 392 -18.70 12.73 -7.11
C TYR A 392 -18.20 11.52 -7.82
#